data_AF-K1T1N8-F1
#
_entry.id   AF-K1T1N8-F1
#
_cell.length_a   1.000
_cell.length_b   1.000
_cell.length_c   1.000
_cell.angle_alpha   90.00
_cell.angle_beta   90.00
_cell.angle_gamma   90.00
#
_symmetry.space_group_name_H-M   'P 1'
#
loop_
_entity.id
_entity.type
_entity.pdbx_description
1 polymer ?
#
loop_
_entity_poly.entity_id
_entity_poly.type
_entity_poly.pdbx_seq_one_letter_code
_entity_poly.pdbx_strand_id
1 'polypeptide(L)' 'FDSNSDAGKFTSGLFSYPTTYVVDKNGNIVGEPIVGAITEKNQAKTLEKLIDQALQVK' A
#
# COMPACT_ATOMS: atom_id res chain seq x y z
N PHE A 1 -13.19 -9.87 7.94
CA PHE A 1 -13.77 -10.27 6.63
C PHE A 1 -13.76 -11.78 6.56
N ASP A 2 -14.65 -12.40 5.77
CA ASP A 2 -14.62 -13.85 5.52
C ASP A 2 -13.28 -14.25 4.88
N SER A 3 -12.66 -15.34 5.32
CA SER A 3 -11.34 -15.77 4.81
C SER A 3 -11.35 -16.09 3.31
N ASN A 4 -12.49 -16.49 2.75
CA ASN A 4 -12.65 -16.79 1.32
C ASN A 4 -13.03 -15.56 0.49
N SER A 5 -13.34 -14.43 1.12
CA SER A 5 -13.56 -13.16 0.41
C SER A 5 -12.27 -12.62 -0.20
N ASP A 6 -12.37 -11.71 -1.17
CA ASP A 6 -11.20 -11.10 -1.81
C ASP A 6 -10.30 -10.36 -0.80
N ALA A 7 -10.91 -9.70 0.19
CA ALA A 7 -10.17 -9.10 1.31
C ALA A 7 -9.47 -10.15 2.19
N GLY A 8 -10.11 -11.30 2.44
CA GLY A 8 -9.52 -12.41 3.17
C GLY A 8 -8.31 -13.00 2.45
N LYS A 9 -8.45 -13.27 1.15
CA LYS A 9 -7.34 -13.76 0.30
C LYS A 9 -6.20 -12.75 0.22
N PHE A 10 -6.50 -11.47 0.01
CA PHE A 10 -5.50 -10.40 -0.01
C PHE A 10 -4.70 -10.34 1.30
N THR A 11 -5.40 -10.28 2.44
CA THR A 11 -4.74 -10.19 3.75
C THR A 11 -3.99 -11.45 4.15
N SER A 12 -4.37 -12.62 3.65
CA SER A 12 -3.64 -13.87 3.89
C SER A 12 -2.23 -13.89 3.26
N GLY A 13 -1.97 -13.02 2.28
CA GLY A 13 -0.66 -12.86 1.65
C GLY A 13 0.26 -11.86 2.35
N LEU A 14 -0.16 -11.24 3.47
CA LEU A 14 0.66 -10.27 4.20
C LEU A 14 1.60 -11.00 5.17
N PHE A 15 2.86 -11.15 4.76
CA PHE A 15 3.89 -11.88 5.55
C PHE A 15 4.85 -10.96 6.31
N SER A 16 4.91 -9.67 5.97
CA SER A 16 5.81 -8.68 6.56
C SER A 16 5.05 -7.61 7.33
N TYR A 17 5.57 -7.19 8.50
CA TYR A 17 4.92 -6.20 9.35
C TYR A 17 5.92 -5.16 9.89
N PRO A 18 5.57 -3.86 9.87
CA PRO A 18 4.40 -3.27 9.20
C PRO A 18 4.54 -3.30 7.67
N THR A 19 3.41 -3.24 6.95
CA THR A 19 3.36 -3.06 5.49
C THR A 19 2.36 -1.96 5.15
N THR A 20 2.77 -0.99 4.33
CA THR A 20 1.95 0.17 3.95
C THR A 20 1.61 0.12 2.47
N TYR A 21 0.32 0.23 2.14
CA TYR A 21 -0.19 0.37 0.77
C TYR A 21 -0.76 1.78 0.58
N VAL A 22 -0.61 2.33 -0.62
CA VAL A 22 -1.30 3.55 -1.06
C VAL A 22 -2.40 3.17 -2.04
N VAL A 23 -3.57 3.75 -1.87
CA VAL A 23 -4.74 3.52 -2.73
C VAL A 23 -5.23 4.84 -3.34
N ASP A 24 -5.61 4.80 -4.62
CA ASP A 24 -6.13 5.96 -5.34
C ASP A 24 -7.64 6.18 -5.10
N LYS A 25 -8.18 7.26 -5.66
CA LYS A 25 -9.62 7.62 -5.57
C LYS A 25 -10.58 6.58 -6.17
N ASN A 26 -10.08 5.70 -7.03
CA ASN A 26 -10.85 4.64 -7.68
C ASN A 26 -10.76 3.31 -6.91
N GLY A 27 -9.98 3.27 -5.82
CA GLY A 27 -9.77 2.07 -5.01
C GLY A 27 -8.66 1.15 -5.51
N ASN A 28 -7.83 1.59 -6.47
CA ASN A 28 -6.70 0.79 -6.94
C ASN A 28 -5.49 0.96 -6.03
N ILE A 29 -4.74 -0.12 -5.80
CA ILE A 29 -3.42 -0.05 -5.17
C ILE A 29 -2.45 0.61 -6.15
N VAL A 30 -1.69 1.57 -5.64
CA VAL A 30 -0.70 2.33 -6.41
C VAL A 30 0.68 1.81 -6.09
N GLY A 31 1.36 1.29 -7.12
CA GLY A 31 2.73 0.82 -7.03
C GLY A 31 2.94 -0.34 -6.05
N GLU A 32 4.18 -0.48 -5.59
CA GLU A 32 4.60 -1.51 -4.65
C GLU A 32 4.44 -1.04 -3.19
N PRO A 33 4.07 -1.94 -2.26
CA PRO A 33 3.95 -1.59 -0.85
C PRO A 33 5.30 -1.30 -0.20
N ILE A 34 5.28 -0.46 0.83
CA ILE A 34 6.46 -0.20 1.67
C ILE A 34 6.46 -1.22 2.80
N VAL A 35 7.50 -2.05 2.84
CA VAL A 35 7.73 -3.05 3.90
C VAL A 35 8.66 -2.49 4.97
N GLY A 36 8.27 -2.68 6.24
CA GLY A 36 9.00 -2.19 7.40
C GLY A 36 8.55 -0.81 7.87
N ALA A 37 8.99 -0.42 9.07
CA ALA A 37 8.64 0.87 9.64
C ALA A 37 9.19 2.03 8.79
N ILE A 38 8.39 3.09 8.62
CA ILE A 38 8.79 4.30 7.89
C ILE A 38 9.47 5.24 8.88
N THR A 39 10.79 5.09 9.02
CA THR A 39 11.61 5.90 9.94
C THR A 39 12.72 6.65 9.21
N GLU A 40 13.07 6.23 7.99
CA GLU A 40 14.14 6.82 7.19
C GLU A 40 13.60 7.74 6.08
N LYS A 41 14.42 8.73 5.70
CA LYS A 41 14.07 9.69 4.65
C LYS A 41 13.74 9.04 3.31
N ASN A 42 14.40 7.93 2.97
CA ASN A 42 14.16 7.25 1.70
C ASN A 42 12.77 6.61 1.64
N GLN A 43 12.31 6.02 2.74
CA GLN A 43 10.97 5.42 2.83
C GLN A 43 9.89 6.50 2.80
N ALA A 44 10.11 7.63 3.48
CA ALA A 44 9.22 8.79 3.41
C ALA A 44 9.08 9.33 1.98
N LYS A 45 10.19 9.47 1.25
CA LYS A 45 10.17 9.87 -0.17
C LYS A 45 9.43 8.87 -1.07
N THR A 46 9.59 7.57 -0.82
CA THR A 46 8.82 6.55 -1.54
C THR A 46 7.33 6.70 -1.28
N LEU A 47 6.93 6.92 -0.02
CA LEU A 47 5.54 7.17 0.33
C LEU A 47 4.98 8.41 -0.38
N GLU A 48 5.69 9.53 -0.33
CA GLU A 48 5.31 10.78 -1.01
C GLU A 48 5.11 10.55 -2.51
N LYS A 49 6.03 9.84 -3.17
CA LYS A 49 5.91 9.51 -4.60
C LYS A 49 4.67 8.68 -4.91
N LEU A 50 4.36 7.69 -4.08
CA LEU A 50 3.16 6.85 -4.27
C LEU A 50 1.88 7.67 -4.07
N ILE A 51 1.86 8.60 -3.11
CA ILE A 51 0.74 9.54 -2.90
C ILE A 51 0.58 10.45 -4.12
N ASP A 52 1.66 11.05 -4.62
CA ASP A 52 1.61 11.91 -5.80
C ASP A 52 1.05 11.17 -7.02
N GLN A 53 1.45 9.90 -7.20
CA GLN A 53 0.89 9.04 -8.25
C GLN A 53 -0.60 8.79 -8.07
N ALA A 54 -1.06 8.52 -6.84
CA ALA A 54 -2.47 8.30 -6.52
C ALA A 54 -3.33 9.53 -6.82
N LEU A 55 -2.79 10.74 -6.62
CA LEU A 55 -3.47 12.01 -6.88
C LEU A 55 -3.51 12.37 -8.38
N GLN A 56 -2.58 11.87 -9.17
CA GLN A 56 -2.49 12.15 -10.62
C GLN A 56 -3.46 11.30 -11.47
N VAL A 57 -4.16 10.33 -10.88
CA VAL A 57 -5.15 9.51 -11.59
C VAL A 57 -6.31 10.41 -12.03
N LYS A 58 -6.41 10.63 -13.35
CA LYS A 58 -7.51 11.40 -13.98
C LYS A 58 -8.86 10.72 -13.77
#